data_AF-A0A1C7HUB7-F1
#
_entry.id   AF-A0A1C7HUB7-F1
#
_cell.length_a   1.000
_cell.length_b   1.000
_cell.length_c   1.000
_cell.angle_alpha   90.00
_cell.angle_beta   90.00
_cell.angle_gamma   90.00
#
_symmetry.space_group_name_H-M   'P 1'
#
loop_
_entity.id
_entity.type
_entity.pdbx_description
1 polymer ?
#
loop_
_entity_poly.entity_id
_entity_poly.type
_entity_poly.pdbx_seq_one_letter_code
_entity_poly.pdbx_strand_id
1 'polypeptide(L)' 'MDKSYHWINDSVKIDFALPSMIQELVDELEEMDRKEDWSYFDRCGFIENITKEFVINKEMTSKQRDILCQRYRGG' A
#
# COMPACT_ATOMS: atom_id res chain seq x y z
N MET A 1 -6.18 -20.85 -4.09
CA MET A 1 -5.67 -19.84 -5.03
C MET A 1 -4.54 -19.14 -4.30
N ASP A 2 -3.31 -19.61 -4.50
CA ASP A 2 -2.12 -18.95 -3.97
C ASP A 2 -1.95 -17.65 -4.76
N LYS A 3 -2.56 -16.57 -4.27
CA LYS A 3 -2.21 -15.22 -4.69
C LYS A 3 -0.90 -14.91 -3.98
N SER A 4 0.21 -15.33 -4.58
CA SER A 4 1.52 -14.82 -4.18
C SER A 4 1.75 -13.57 -5.02
N TYR A 5 1.71 -12.41 -4.39
CA TYR A 5 2.17 -11.20 -5.07
C TYR A 5 3.69 -11.29 -5.31
N HIS A 6 4.20 -10.59 -6.31
CA HIS A 6 5.61 -10.66 -6.71
C HIS A 6 6.51 -9.78 -5.83
N TRP A 7 6.03 -8.59 -5.49
CA TRP A 7 6.72 -7.55 -4.73
C TRP A 7 6.01 -7.20 -3.43
N ILE A 8 4.69 -7.35 -3.36
CA ILE A 8 3.92 -7.08 -2.12
C ILE A 8 4.24 -8.13 -1.06
N ASN A 9 4.42 -7.66 0.18
CA ASN A 9 4.70 -8.54 1.31
C ASN A 9 3.41 -9.14 1.89
N ASP A 10 3.09 -10.37 1.48
CA ASP A 10 1.93 -11.12 1.96
C ASP A 10 1.92 -11.46 3.45
N SER A 11 3.07 -11.39 4.13
CA SER A 11 3.13 -11.59 5.58
C SER A 11 2.50 -10.44 6.36
N VAL A 12 2.40 -9.26 5.75
CA VAL A 12 1.81 -8.06 6.37
C VAL A 12 0.35 -7.97 5.98
N LYS A 13 -0.55 -8.10 6.96
CA LYS A 13 -2.00 -7.97 6.74
C LYS A 13 -2.48 -6.57 7.11
N ILE A 14 -3.36 -6.02 6.28
CA ILE A 14 -4.09 -4.80 6.58
C ILE A 14 -5.45 -5.23 7.15
N ASP A 15 -5.65 -5.03 8.44
CA ASP A 15 -6.86 -5.42 9.20
C ASP A 15 -7.69 -4.21 9.67
N PHE A 16 -7.44 -3.05 9.08
CA PHE A 16 -8.11 -1.79 9.41
C PHE A 16 -8.74 -1.16 8.16
N ALA A 17 -9.74 -0.30 8.39
CA ALA A 17 -10.36 0.46 7.31
C ALA A 17 -9.37 1.50 6.76
N LEU A 18 -9.23 1.52 5.44
CA LEU A 18 -8.49 2.53 4.71
C LEU A 18 -9.43 3.63 4.22
N PRO A 19 -8.99 4.90 4.20
CA PRO A 19 -9.68 5.95 3.47
C PRO A 19 -9.82 5.57 1.99
N SER A 20 -10.93 5.93 1.35
CA SER A 20 -11.28 5.46 0.00
C SER A 20 -10.15 5.69 -1.02
N MET A 21 -9.52 6.85 -1.00
CA MET A 21 -8.38 7.17 -1.87
C MET A 21 -7.17 6.24 -1.65
N ILE A 22 -6.90 5.85 -0.39
CA ILE A 22 -5.80 4.92 -0.08
C ILE A 22 -6.18 3.50 -0.52
N GLN A 23 -7.46 3.11 -0.38
CA GLN A 23 -7.94 1.82 -0.88
C GLN A 23 -7.79 1.71 -2.40
N GLU A 24 -8.16 2.76 -3.16
CA GLU A 24 -7.98 2.80 -4.61
C GLU A 24 -6.51 2.63 -5.01
N LEU A 25 -5.59 3.31 -4.32
CA LEU A 25 -4.14 3.16 -4.55
C LEU A 25 -3.63 1.76 -4.24
N VAL A 26 -4.15 1.14 -3.17
CA VAL A 26 -3.83 -0.24 -2.81
C VAL A 26 -4.29 -1.21 -3.90
N ASP A 27 -5.52 -1.06 -4.38
CA ASP A 27 -6.08 -1.92 -5.41
C ASP A 27 -5.30 -1.81 -6.73
N GLU A 28 -4.86 -0.60 -7.09
CA GLU A 28 -3.97 -0.34 -8.22
C GLU A 28 -2.60 -1.02 -8.06
N LEU A 29 -1.95 -0.87 -6.89
CA LEU A 29 -0.66 -1.50 -6.61
C LEU A 29 -0.76 -3.03 -6.70
N GLU A 30 -1.83 -3.61 -6.17
CA GLU A 30 -2.10 -5.05 -6.27
C GLU A 30 -2.36 -5.50 -7.71
N GLU A 31 -2.95 -4.66 -8.56
CA GLU A 31 -3.10 -4.93 -9.99
C GLU A 31 -1.76 -4.81 -10.74
N MET A 32 -0.95 -3.78 -10.46
CA MET A 32 0.36 -3.58 -11.06
C MET A 32 1.31 -4.72 -10.74
N ASP A 33 1.37 -5.15 -9.49
CA ASP A 33 2.16 -6.31 -9.05
C ASP A 33 1.77 -7.60 -9.78
N ARG A 34 0.46 -7.84 -9.93
CA ARG A 34 -0.05 -9.01 -10.68
C ARG A 34 0.29 -8.97 -12.17
N LYS A 35 0.45 -7.78 -12.74
CA LYS A 35 0.83 -7.57 -14.13
C LYS A 35 2.35 -7.47 -14.33
N GLU A 36 3.13 -7.57 -13.25
CA GLU A 36 4.56 -7.29 -13.24
C GLU A 36 4.88 -5.91 -13.87
N ASP A 37 4.02 -4.92 -13.60
CA ASP A 37 4.18 -3.55 -14.06
C ASP A 37 5.18 -2.80 -13.18
N TRP A 38 6.36 -2.50 -13.73
CA TRP A 38 7.44 -1.79 -13.05
C TRP A 38 7.05 -0.40 -12.53
N SER A 39 5.97 0.20 -13.04
CA SER A 39 5.42 1.46 -12.49
C SER A 39 4.92 1.31 -11.04
N TYR A 40 4.78 0.08 -10.54
CA TYR A 40 4.55 -0.24 -9.13
C TYR A 40 5.49 0.51 -8.19
N PHE A 41 6.80 0.55 -8.49
CA PHE A 41 7.80 1.18 -7.61
C PHE A 41 7.61 2.70 -7.51
N ASP A 42 7.25 3.35 -8.61
CA ASP A 42 6.90 4.78 -8.61
C ASP A 42 5.65 5.03 -7.78
N ARG A 43 4.65 4.14 -7.89
CA ARG A 43 3.39 4.22 -7.15
C ARG A 43 3.57 3.95 -5.65
N CYS A 44 4.55 3.13 -5.25
CA CYS A 44 4.97 2.96 -3.86
C CYS A 44 5.58 4.25 -3.28
N GLY A 45 6.37 4.99 -4.06
CA GLY A 45 6.85 6.32 -3.64
C GLY A 45 5.69 7.30 -3.40
N PHE A 46 4.64 7.21 -4.21
CA PHE A 46 3.44 8.02 -4.04
C PHE A 46 2.68 7.66 -2.76
N ILE A 47 2.45 6.36 -2.46
CA ILE A 47 1.74 5.93 -1.26
C ILE A 47 2.44 6.41 0.02
N GLU A 48 3.78 6.35 0.06
CA GLU A 48 4.54 6.81 1.22
C GLU A 48 4.39 8.30 1.49
N ASN A 49 4.23 9.10 0.43
CA ASN A 49 4.08 10.55 0.52
C ASN A 49 2.67 10.96 0.87
N ILE A 50 1.66 10.46 0.14
CA ILE A 50 0.28 10.86 0.36
C ILE A 50 -0.22 10.45 1.74
N THR A 51 0.18 9.27 2.23
CA THR A 51 -0.18 8.79 3.57
C THR A 51 0.33 9.68 4.71
N LYS A 52 1.37 10.51 4.50
CA LYS A 52 1.81 11.51 5.50
C LYS A 52 0.71 12.53 5.77
N GLU A 53 0.02 12.99 4.72
CA GLU A 53 -1.07 13.97 4.83
C GLU A 53 -2.27 13.37 5.56
N PHE A 54 -2.62 12.12 5.27
CA PHE A 54 -3.68 11.40 5.99
C PHE A 54 -3.38 11.24 7.49
N VAL A 55 -2.11 11.05 7.86
CA VAL A 55 -1.69 11.03 9.26
C VAL A 55 -1.81 12.41 9.91
N ILE A 56 -1.39 13.47 9.22
CA ILE A 56 -1.50 14.86 9.69
C ILE A 56 -2.98 15.24 9.91
N ASN A 57 -3.85 14.83 8.99
CA ASN A 57 -5.29 15.10 9.03
C ASN A 57 -6.04 14.19 10.03
N LYS A 58 -5.34 13.27 10.72
CA LYS A 58 -5.91 12.29 11.67
C LYS A 58 -6.93 11.33 11.05
N GLU A 59 -6.91 11.18 9.73
CA GLU A 59 -7.70 10.18 9.00
C GLU A 59 -7.06 8.79 9.06
N MET A 60 -5.77 8.75 9.40
CA MET A 60 -5.00 7.54 9.63
C MET A 60 -4.00 7.74 10.77
N THR A 61 -3.64 6.68 11.48
CA THR A 61 -2.59 6.71 12.50
C THR A 61 -1.22 6.43 11.88
N SER A 62 -0.14 6.90 12.51
CA SER A 62 1.22 6.57 12.07
C SER A 62 1.45 5.06 11.98
N LYS A 63 0.88 4.28 12.90
CA LYS A 63 0.99 2.82 12.90
C LYS A 63 0.32 2.18 11.67
N GLN A 64 -0.86 2.67 11.28
CA GLN A 64 -1.54 2.19 10.06
C GLN A 64 -0.73 2.51 8.81
N ARG A 65 -0.15 3.72 8.74
CA ARG A 65 0.78 4.11 7.68
C ARG A 65 2.00 3.18 7.63
N ASP A 66 2.61 2.89 8.79
CA ASP A 66 3.79 2.04 8.85
C ASP A 66 3.48 0.62 8.35
N ILE A 67 2.34 0.05 8.74
CA ILE A 67 1.86 -1.25 8.25
C ILE A 67 1.64 -1.22 6.74
N LEU A 68 0.98 -0.18 6.23
CA LEU A 68 0.73 0.01 4.80
C LEU A 68 2.05 0.08 4.02
N CYS A 69 2.97 0.95 4.45
CA CYS A 69 4.29 1.07 3.85
C CYS A 69 5.08 -0.24 3.93
N GLN A 70 4.99 -1.00 5.04
CA GLN A 70 5.67 -2.28 5.17
C GLN A 70 5.13 -3.35 4.21
N ARG A 71 3.82 -3.33 3.92
CA ARG A 71 3.21 -4.24 2.95
C ARG A 71 3.64 -3.91 1.52
N TYR A 72 3.67 -2.63 1.13
CA TYR A 72 3.87 -2.21 -0.26
C TYR A 72 5.28 -1.73 -0.61
N ARG A 73 6.15 -1.39 0.35
CA ARG A 73 7.53 -0.96 0.02
C ARG A 73 8.33 -2.01 -0.75
N GLY A 74 7.92 -3.28 -0.72
CA GLY A 74 8.70 -4.39 -1.27
C GLY A 74 9.97 -4.61 -0.45
N GLY A 75 10.39 -5.87 -0.32
CA GLY A 75 11.60 -6.27 0.40
C GLY A 75 12.89 -5.73 -0.23
#